data_AF-A0A0A2XMS9-F1
#
_entry.id   AF-A0A0A2XMS9-F1
#
_cell.length_a   1.000
_cell.length_b   1.000
_cell.length_c   1.000
_cell.angle_alpha   90.00
_cell.angle_beta   90.00
_cell.angle_gamma   90.00
#
_symmetry.space_group_name_H-M   'P 1'
#
loop_
_entity.id
_entity.type
_entity.pdbx_description
1 polymer ?
#
loop_
_entity_poly.entity_id
_entity_poly.type
_entity_poly.pdbx_seq_one_letter_code
_entity_poly.pdbx_strand_id
1 'polypeptide(L)'
;MDNFSTLGKVMWLWSHSALHRRWPIESAIHYIIPAIEKAQCRLLVNEEGMPIGYASWAWLSAEAEKRYILDPNSLRYQDWQSGERLWFIDFIAPFSFRDTIKLRRLMGKIHGNSYLARSIRLRKNNKAEVFEHMGGSVDVNESRRMKEAFYQEIKASFMKGNS
;
A
#
# COMPACT_ATOMS: atom_id res chain seq x y z
N MET A 1 0.93 18.28 9.07
CA MET A 1 -0.40 17.73 9.41
C MET A 1 -0.42 17.52 10.91
N ASP A 2 -1.53 17.79 11.57
CA ASP A 2 -1.72 17.28 12.92
C ASP A 2 -1.87 15.75 12.85
N ASN A 3 -1.00 15.02 13.54
CA ASN A 3 -0.94 13.56 13.47
C ASN A 3 -2.21 12.93 14.02
N PHE A 4 -2.76 13.50 15.10
CA PHE A 4 -4.00 13.02 15.73
C PHE A 4 -5.21 13.26 14.83
N SER A 5 -5.33 14.45 14.21
CA SER A 5 -6.38 14.73 13.22
C SER A 5 -6.31 13.77 12.03
N THR A 6 -5.09 13.47 11.54
CA THR A 6 -4.91 12.49 10.45
C THR A 6 -5.37 11.11 10.88
N LEU A 7 -4.94 10.62 12.04
CA LEU A 7 -5.35 9.33 12.59
C LEU A 7 -6.88 9.25 12.72
N GLY A 8 -7.53 10.26 13.29
CA GLY A 8 -8.98 10.31 13.42
C GLY A 8 -9.71 10.22 12.07
N LYS A 9 -9.24 10.94 11.06
CA LYS A 9 -9.79 10.90 9.69
C LYS A 9 -9.62 9.53 9.03
N VAL A 10 -8.47 8.88 9.21
CA VAL A 10 -8.20 7.54 8.68
C VAL A 10 -9.07 6.50 9.38
N MET A 11 -9.18 6.56 10.71
CA MET A 11 -10.05 5.66 11.49
C MET A 11 -11.52 5.80 11.10
N TRP A 12 -11.98 7.03 10.89
CA TRP A 12 -13.32 7.27 10.37
C TRP A 12 -13.50 6.63 8.99
N LEU A 13 -12.56 6.84 8.05
CA LEU A 13 -12.59 6.16 6.74
C LEU A 13 -12.57 4.63 6.82
N TRP A 14 -11.80 4.05 7.75
CA TRP A 14 -11.76 2.61 7.99
C TRP A 14 -13.13 2.06 8.39
N SER A 15 -13.87 2.79 9.24
CA SER A 15 -15.23 2.41 9.66
C SER A 15 -16.23 2.31 8.50
N HIS A 16 -16.02 3.09 7.43
CA HIS A 16 -16.81 3.06 6.20
C HIS A 16 -16.33 2.02 5.17
N SER A 17 -15.19 1.36 5.40
CA SER A 17 -14.70 0.28 4.54
C SER A 17 -15.18 -1.09 5.03
N ALA A 18 -15.88 -1.84 4.18
CA ALA A 18 -16.38 -3.19 4.52
C ALA A 18 -15.27 -4.17 4.97
N LEU A 19 -14.03 -3.96 4.51
CA LEU A 19 -12.86 -4.72 4.93
C LEU A 19 -12.34 -4.24 6.29
N HIS A 20 -11.91 -2.97 6.37
CA HIS A 20 -11.17 -2.42 7.50
C HIS A 20 -12.04 -2.22 8.76
N ARG A 21 -13.36 -2.04 8.63
CA ARG A 21 -14.26 -1.88 9.79
C ARG A 21 -14.29 -3.07 10.76
N ARG A 22 -13.75 -4.22 10.34
CA ARG A 22 -13.66 -5.44 11.14
C ARG A 22 -12.27 -5.69 11.72
N TRP A 23 -11.29 -4.86 11.38
CA TRP A 23 -9.93 -5.01 11.90
C TRP A 23 -9.87 -4.50 13.34
N PRO A 24 -9.09 -5.15 14.22
CA PRO A 24 -8.90 -4.67 15.58
C PRO A 24 -8.20 -3.32 15.58
N ILE A 25 -8.39 -2.54 16.65
CA ILE A 25 -7.72 -1.23 16.82
C ILE A 25 -6.19 -1.35 16.79
N GLU A 26 -5.64 -2.49 17.21
CA GLU A 26 -4.22 -2.79 17.10
C GLU A 26 -3.70 -2.72 15.65
N SER A 27 -4.52 -3.09 14.66
CA SER A 27 -4.15 -2.94 13.26
C SER A 27 -3.94 -1.46 12.88
N ALA A 28 -4.71 -0.54 13.47
CA ALA A 28 -4.50 0.89 13.27
C ALA A 28 -3.15 1.36 13.83
N ILE A 29 -2.77 0.86 15.02
CA ILE A 29 -1.45 1.13 15.61
C ILE A 29 -0.34 0.60 14.70
N HIS A 30 -0.53 -0.59 14.15
CA HIS A 30 0.46 -1.27 13.33
C HIS A 30 0.63 -0.65 11.92
N TYR A 31 -0.46 -0.26 11.26
CA TYR A 31 -0.41 0.21 9.86
C TYR A 31 -0.50 1.74 9.72
N ILE A 32 -1.26 2.44 10.56
CA ILE A 32 -1.52 3.88 10.37
C ILE A 32 -0.43 4.74 11.03
N ILE A 33 -0.04 4.41 12.27
CA ILE A 33 0.94 5.22 13.01
C ILE A 33 2.27 5.32 12.26
N PRO A 34 2.91 4.23 11.79
CA PRO A 34 4.17 4.35 11.07
C PRO A 34 4.00 5.10 9.75
N ALA A 35 2.86 4.94 9.06
CA ALA A 35 2.57 5.67 7.83
C ALA A 35 2.55 7.20 8.05
N ILE A 36 1.90 7.64 9.13
CA ILE A 36 1.81 9.05 9.50
C ILE A 36 3.19 9.58 9.88
N GLU A 37 3.89 8.90 10.79
CA GLU A 37 5.19 9.35 11.30
C GLU A 37 6.26 9.39 10.21
N LYS A 38 6.22 8.46 9.25
CA LYS A 38 7.14 8.44 8.10
C LYS A 38 6.69 9.36 6.95
N ALA A 39 5.57 10.07 7.10
CA ALA A 39 4.94 10.87 6.05
C ALA A 39 4.61 10.07 4.76
N GLN A 40 4.41 8.75 4.90
CA GLN A 40 4.12 7.79 3.83
C GLN A 40 2.64 7.42 3.74
N CYS A 41 1.79 8.41 3.92
CA CYS A 41 0.36 8.29 3.66
C CYS A 41 -0.22 9.58 3.09
N ARG A 42 -1.33 9.49 2.37
CA ARG A 42 -2.13 10.65 1.96
C ARG A 42 -3.61 10.41 2.11
N LEU A 43 -4.28 11.45 2.58
CA LEU A 43 -5.73 11.58 2.57
C LEU A 43 -6.17 12.35 1.33
N LEU A 44 -7.23 11.87 0.69
CA LEU A 44 -8.02 12.61 -0.25
C LEU A 44 -9.21 13.19 0.50
N VAL A 45 -9.40 14.50 0.45
CA VAL A 45 -10.53 15.21 1.08
C VAL A 45 -11.41 15.84 0.00
N ASN A 46 -12.72 15.94 0.27
CA ASN A 46 -13.63 16.71 -0.58
C ASN A 46 -13.57 18.21 -0.26
N GLU A 47 -14.38 19.00 -0.95
CA GLU A 47 -14.46 20.47 -0.79
C GLU A 47 -14.92 20.89 0.61
N GLU A 48 -15.69 20.03 1.29
CA GLU A 48 -16.18 20.23 2.67
C GLU A 48 -15.16 19.77 3.73
N GLY A 49 -13.98 19.28 3.31
CA GLY A 49 -12.93 18.79 4.22
C GLY A 49 -13.14 17.37 4.74
N MET A 50 -14.15 16.66 4.27
CA MET A 50 -14.42 15.26 4.63
C MET A 50 -13.44 14.30 3.94
N PRO A 51 -12.86 13.33 4.66
CA PRO A 51 -11.94 12.38 4.06
C PRO A 51 -12.73 11.39 3.18
N ILE A 52 -12.38 11.31 1.90
CA ILE A 52 -13.04 10.46 0.88
C ILE A 52 -12.11 9.36 0.34
N GLY A 53 -10.82 9.43 0.66
CA GLY A 53 -9.88 8.37 0.36
C GLY A 53 -8.62 8.44 1.22
N TYR A 54 -7.92 7.32 1.34
CA TYR A 54 -6.68 7.17 2.09
C TYR A 54 -5.79 6.15 1.37
N ALA A 55 -4.52 6.47 1.23
CA ALA A 55 -3.51 5.50 0.84
C ALA A 55 -2.27 5.62 1.72
N SER A 56 -1.67 4.49 2.05
CA SER A 56 -0.38 4.40 2.73
C SER A 56 0.57 3.52 1.92
N TRP A 57 1.87 3.78 2.05
CA TRP A 57 2.88 2.99 1.36
C TRP A 57 4.12 2.75 2.20
N ALA A 58 4.84 1.69 1.86
CA ALA A 58 6.13 1.34 2.44
C ALA A 58 7.15 1.12 1.32
N TRP A 59 8.39 1.46 1.60
CA TRP A 59 9.54 1.17 0.76
C TRP A 59 10.35 0.04 1.42
N LEU A 60 10.08 -1.18 0.98
CA LEU A 60 10.59 -2.39 1.64
C LEU A 60 11.94 -2.82 1.07
N SER A 61 12.78 -3.37 1.93
CA SER A 61 13.89 -4.23 1.52
C SER A 61 13.38 -5.57 0.98
N ALA A 62 14.25 -6.33 0.32
CA ALA A 62 13.92 -7.67 -0.16
C ALA A 62 13.51 -8.62 0.97
N GLU A 63 14.16 -8.50 2.12
CA GLU A 63 13.92 -9.34 3.29
C GLU A 63 12.59 -8.98 3.96
N ALA A 64 12.31 -7.67 4.13
CA ALA A 64 11.05 -7.18 4.67
C ALA A 64 9.87 -7.55 3.75
N GLU A 65 10.04 -7.41 2.43
CA GLU A 65 9.02 -7.82 1.45
C GLU A 65 8.70 -9.32 1.57
N LYS A 66 9.72 -10.18 1.68
CA LYS A 66 9.51 -11.62 1.83
C LYS A 66 8.71 -11.97 3.09
N ARG A 67 9.03 -11.35 4.23
CA ARG A 67 8.25 -11.51 5.46
C ARG A 67 6.81 -11.02 5.29
N TYR A 68 6.64 -9.84 4.71
CA TYR A 68 5.34 -9.20 4.52
C TYR A 68 4.40 -10.00 3.60
N ILE A 69 4.93 -10.61 2.53
CA ILE A 69 4.16 -11.48 1.65
C ILE A 69 3.64 -12.73 2.39
N LEU A 70 4.44 -13.29 3.30
CA LEU A 70 4.09 -14.49 4.05
C LEU A 70 3.12 -14.18 5.21
N ASP A 71 3.35 -13.06 5.89
CA ASP A 71 2.51 -12.56 6.97
C ASP A 71 2.41 -11.03 6.89
N PRO A 72 1.24 -10.48 6.50
CA PRO A 72 1.03 -9.04 6.44
C PRO A 72 1.26 -8.32 7.79
N ASN A 73 1.07 -9.00 8.91
CA ASN A 73 1.29 -8.43 10.25
C ASN A 73 2.77 -8.44 10.67
N SER A 74 3.67 -8.95 9.83
CA SER A 74 5.11 -8.98 10.13
C SER A 74 5.82 -7.64 9.96
N LEU A 75 5.12 -6.63 9.41
CA LEU A 75 5.69 -5.33 9.07
C LEU A 75 6.12 -4.57 10.33
N ARG A 76 7.42 -4.29 10.48
CA ARG A 76 7.94 -3.53 11.62
C ARG A 76 8.03 -2.06 11.28
N TYR A 77 8.08 -1.20 12.30
CA TYR A 77 8.28 0.25 12.11
C TYR A 77 9.47 0.60 11.19
N GLN A 78 10.60 -0.09 11.37
CA GLN A 78 11.81 0.12 10.56
C GLN A 78 11.66 -0.36 9.11
N ASP A 79 10.76 -1.31 8.85
CA ASP A 79 10.58 -1.89 7.52
C ASP A 79 9.99 -0.87 6.52
N TRP A 80 9.25 0.14 7.00
CA TRP A 80 8.57 1.15 6.17
C TRP A 80 9.49 1.94 5.23
N GLN A 81 10.78 2.03 5.54
CA GLN A 81 11.82 2.75 4.79
C GLN A 81 13.10 1.90 4.63
N SER A 82 12.94 0.59 4.54
CA SER A 82 14.07 -0.35 4.56
C SER A 82 14.70 -0.61 3.19
N GLY A 83 14.11 -0.14 2.09
CA GLY A 83 14.66 -0.38 0.75
C GLY A 83 13.96 0.41 -0.35
N GLU A 84 13.86 -0.20 -1.54
CA GLU A 84 13.38 0.47 -2.76
C GLU A 84 12.12 -0.19 -3.36
N ARG A 85 11.58 -1.24 -2.72
CA ARG A 85 10.39 -1.95 -3.22
C ARG A 85 9.11 -1.29 -2.72
N LEU A 86 8.39 -0.61 -3.61
CA LEU A 86 7.16 0.10 -3.27
C LEU A 86 5.98 -0.85 -3.00
N TRP A 87 5.41 -0.74 -1.81
CA TRP A 87 4.17 -1.43 -1.42
C TRP A 87 3.11 -0.44 -1.01
N PHE A 88 1.91 -0.54 -1.58
CA PHE A 88 0.71 0.06 -1.02
C PHE A 88 0.18 -0.84 0.10
N ILE A 89 0.19 -0.31 1.32
CA ILE A 89 -0.22 -1.02 2.54
C ILE A 89 -1.73 -0.89 2.69
N ASP A 90 -2.25 0.34 2.73
CA ASP A 90 -3.68 0.63 2.66
C ASP A 90 -4.03 1.38 1.37
N PHE A 91 -5.18 1.05 0.80
CA PHE A 91 -5.76 1.80 -0.32
C PHE A 91 -7.29 1.80 -0.21
N ILE A 92 -7.85 2.90 0.29
CA ILE A 92 -9.23 2.99 0.76
C ILE A 92 -9.92 4.17 0.08
N ALA A 93 -11.02 3.91 -0.62
CA ALA A 93 -11.91 4.93 -1.18
C ALA A 93 -13.34 4.34 -1.21
N PRO A 94 -14.06 4.35 -0.07
CA PRO A 94 -15.23 3.48 0.12
C PRO A 94 -16.51 4.03 -0.50
N PHE A 95 -16.56 5.32 -0.83
CA PHE A 95 -17.80 6.00 -1.21
C PHE A 95 -18.08 5.98 -2.71
N SER A 96 -17.06 6.00 -3.57
CA SER A 96 -17.27 5.97 -5.01
C SER A 96 -16.07 5.45 -5.80
N PHE A 97 -16.36 4.90 -6.97
CA PHE A 97 -15.34 4.54 -7.95
C PHE A 97 -14.55 5.77 -8.45
N ARG A 98 -15.21 6.95 -8.51
CA ARG A 98 -14.56 8.20 -8.89
C ARG A 98 -13.45 8.59 -7.92
N ASP A 99 -13.66 8.40 -6.61
CA ASP A 99 -12.65 8.71 -5.59
C ASP A 99 -11.50 7.70 -5.61
N THR A 100 -11.79 6.44 -5.96
CA THR A 100 -10.75 5.44 -6.26
C THR A 100 -9.84 5.91 -7.40
N ILE A 101 -10.39 6.45 -8.49
CA ILE A 101 -9.60 6.99 -9.61
C ILE A 101 -8.78 8.21 -9.16
N LYS A 102 -9.39 9.14 -8.41
CA LYS A 102 -8.68 10.32 -7.88
C LYS A 102 -7.50 9.91 -7.00
N LEU A 103 -7.69 8.94 -6.11
CA LEU A 103 -6.65 8.43 -5.23
C LEU A 103 -5.52 7.75 -6.03
N ARG A 104 -5.84 6.97 -7.09
CA ARG A 104 -4.81 6.42 -7.98
C ARG A 104 -4.01 7.51 -8.68
N ARG A 105 -4.67 8.55 -9.20
CA ARG A 105 -3.99 9.70 -9.83
C ARG A 105 -3.09 10.43 -8.84
N LEU A 106 -3.51 10.55 -7.58
CA LEU A 106 -2.69 11.11 -6.51
C LEU A 106 -1.43 10.28 -6.27
N MET A 107 -1.54 8.95 -6.20
CA MET A 107 -0.37 8.06 -6.09
C MET A 107 0.55 8.20 -7.32
N GLY A 108 -0.02 8.31 -8.52
CA GLY A 108 0.65 8.75 -9.75
C GLY A 108 1.56 9.94 -9.53
N LYS A 109 0.98 11.06 -9.10
CA LYS A 109 1.71 12.32 -8.87
C LYS A 109 2.82 12.19 -7.81
N ILE A 110 2.57 11.44 -6.74
CA ILE A 110 3.53 11.27 -5.64
C ILE A 110 4.75 10.46 -6.08
N HIS A 111 4.52 9.42 -6.88
CA HIS A 111 5.56 8.48 -7.30
C HIS A 111 6.03 8.72 -8.75
N GLY A 112 5.87 9.95 -9.26
CA GLY A 112 6.46 10.37 -10.53
C GLY A 112 5.80 9.84 -11.81
N ASN A 113 4.58 9.29 -11.72
CA ASN A 113 3.83 8.69 -12.85
C ASN A 113 4.62 7.62 -13.65
N SER A 114 5.68 7.07 -13.07
CA SER A 114 6.37 5.87 -13.54
C SER A 114 6.84 5.13 -12.30
N TYR A 115 6.05 4.14 -11.89
CA TYR A 115 6.36 3.34 -10.71
C TYR A 115 5.83 1.92 -10.87
N LEU A 116 6.51 0.97 -10.23
CA LEU A 116 6.01 -0.37 -9.97
C LEU A 116 5.73 -0.47 -8.46
N ALA A 117 4.45 -0.63 -8.10
CA ALA A 117 4.02 -0.84 -6.73
C ALA A 117 3.31 -2.18 -6.58
N ARG A 118 3.26 -2.69 -5.36
CA ARG A 118 2.58 -3.94 -5.02
C ARG A 118 1.56 -3.73 -3.91
N SER A 119 0.58 -4.62 -3.82
CA SER A 119 -0.35 -4.66 -2.69
C SER A 119 -0.80 -6.09 -2.44
N ILE A 120 -1.15 -6.42 -1.20
CA ILE A 120 -1.83 -7.68 -0.89
C ILE A 120 -3.34 -7.46 -0.93
N ARG A 121 -4.09 -8.36 -1.58
CA ARG A 121 -5.55 -8.44 -1.40
C ARG A 121 -5.90 -9.76 -0.73
N LEU A 122 -6.62 -9.66 0.38
CA LEU A 122 -7.22 -10.81 1.06
C LEU A 122 -8.51 -11.20 0.35
N ARG A 123 -8.59 -12.44 -0.14
CA ARG A 123 -9.84 -13.03 -0.65
C ARG A 123 -10.62 -13.70 0.49
N LYS A 124 -11.91 -13.93 0.27
CA LYS A 124 -12.84 -14.54 1.26
C LYS A 124 -12.39 -15.92 1.80
N ASN A 125 -11.50 -16.63 1.10
CA ASN A 125 -11.00 -17.96 1.49
C ASN A 125 -9.63 -17.90 2.19
N ASN A 126 -9.28 -16.78 2.83
CA ASN A 126 -7.95 -16.53 3.44
C ASN A 126 -6.76 -16.68 2.48
N LYS A 127 -7.00 -16.69 1.16
CA LYS A 127 -5.93 -16.60 0.16
C LYS A 127 -5.54 -15.14 -0.01
N ALA A 128 -4.28 -14.83 0.32
CA ALA A 128 -3.64 -13.58 -0.03
C ALA A 128 -3.12 -13.67 -1.47
N GLU A 129 -3.39 -12.64 -2.26
CA GLU A 129 -2.86 -12.53 -3.62
C GLU A 129 -2.15 -11.19 -3.75
N VAL A 130 -0.94 -11.24 -4.32
CA VAL A 130 -0.14 -10.05 -4.61
C VAL A 130 -0.63 -9.45 -5.93
N PHE A 131 -0.97 -8.17 -5.89
CA PHE A 131 -1.35 -7.39 -7.06
C PHE A 131 -0.27 -6.37 -7.39
N GLU A 132 0.00 -6.22 -8.68
CA GLU A 132 0.93 -5.24 -9.21
C GLU A 132 0.15 -4.01 -9.69
N HIS A 133 0.68 -2.82 -9.40
CA HIS A 133 0.16 -1.54 -9.85
C HIS A 133 1.25 -0.81 -10.60
N MET A 134 0.89 -0.24 -11.74
CA MET A 134 1.80 0.59 -12.53
C MET A 134 1.19 1.96 -12.71
N GLY A 135 1.96 2.99 -12.34
CA GLY A 135 1.57 4.38 -12.53
C GLY A 135 1.99 4.91 -13.88
N GLY A 136 1.07 5.58 -14.57
CA GLY A 136 1.32 6.37 -15.78
C GLY A 136 1.66 5.59 -17.04
N SER A 137 1.95 6.35 -18.10
CA SER A 137 2.32 5.92 -19.45
C SER A 137 3.74 5.39 -19.50
N VAL A 138 4.03 4.38 -18.67
CA VAL A 138 5.24 3.58 -18.84
C VAL A 138 5.13 2.95 -20.22
N ASP A 139 6.14 3.15 -21.06
CA ASP A 139 6.28 2.39 -22.30
C ASP A 139 5.98 0.92 -21.96
N VAL A 140 5.05 0.30 -22.69
CA VAL A 140 4.63 -1.09 -22.45
C VAL A 140 5.85 -2.01 -22.35
N ASN A 141 6.93 -1.68 -23.05
CA ASN A 141 8.20 -2.41 -22.98
C ASN A 141 8.94 -2.23 -21.64
N GLU A 142 9.02 -1.01 -21.13
CA GLU A 142 9.64 -0.72 -19.83
C GLU A 142 8.83 -1.33 -18.68
N SER A 143 7.50 -1.23 -18.77
CA SER A 143 6.56 -1.89 -17.86
C SER A 143 6.78 -3.41 -17.81
N ARG A 144 6.91 -4.02 -18.99
CA ARG A 144 7.19 -5.45 -19.14
C ARG A 144 8.55 -5.82 -18.56
N ARG A 145 9.60 -5.02 -18.81
CA ARG A 145 10.93 -5.24 -18.23
C ARG A 145 10.92 -5.17 -16.71
N MET A 146 10.27 -4.16 -16.13
CA MET A 146 10.16 -4.01 -14.67
C MET A 146 9.45 -5.22 -14.04
N LYS A 147 8.39 -5.72 -14.68
CA LYS A 147 7.71 -6.95 -14.25
C LYS A 147 8.61 -8.18 -14.37
N GLU A 148 9.22 -8.41 -15.53
CA GLU A 148 10.08 -9.57 -15.76
C GLU A 148 11.27 -9.60 -14.78
N ALA A 149 11.95 -8.47 -14.58
CA ALA A 149 13.03 -8.34 -13.61
C ALA A 149 12.59 -8.71 -12.19
N PHE A 150 11.41 -8.21 -11.78
CA PHE A 150 10.83 -8.54 -10.49
C PHE A 150 10.46 -10.02 -10.35
N TYR A 151 9.79 -10.63 -11.33
CA TYR A 151 9.43 -12.05 -11.26
C TYR A 151 10.67 -12.94 -11.17
N GLN A 152 11.75 -12.60 -11.87
CA GLN A 152 13.02 -13.31 -11.75
C GLN A 152 13.63 -13.16 -10.37
N GLU A 153 13.60 -11.94 -9.80
CA GLU A 153 14.11 -11.66 -8.46
C GLU A 153 13.34 -12.43 -7.37
N ILE A 154 12.00 -12.41 -7.42
CA ILE A 154 11.15 -13.20 -6.53
C ILE A 154 11.46 -14.69 -6.69
N LYS A 155 11.41 -15.21 -7.92
CA LYS A 155 11.67 -16.62 -8.19
C LYS A 155 13.04 -17.06 -7.65
N ALA A 156 14.08 -16.24 -7.83
CA ALA A 156 15.40 -16.49 -7.26
C ALA A 156 15.40 -16.48 -5.72
N SER A 157 14.70 -15.53 -5.10
CA SER A 157 14.61 -15.41 -3.62
C SER A 157 13.83 -16.54 -2.93
N PHE A 158 12.86 -17.13 -3.64
CA PHE A 158 12.10 -18.29 -3.17
C PHE A 158 12.80 -19.62 -3.50
N MET A 159 13.58 -19.71 -4.58
CA MET A 159 14.38 -20.91 -4.88
C MET A 159 15.62 -21.05 -3.99
N LYS A 160 16.30 -19.95 -3.63
CA LYS A 160 17.45 -19.98 -2.71
C LYS A 160 17.10 -20.33 -1.25
N GLY A 161 15.82 -20.35 -0.90
CA GLY A 161 15.34 -20.74 0.44
C GLY A 161 15.07 -22.24 0.62
N ASN A 162 15.24 -23.04 -0.44
CA ASN A 162 15.05 -24.50 -0.44
C ASN A 162 16.38 -25.25 -0.68
N SER A 163 17.52 -24.62 -0.37
CA SER A 163 18.87 -25.18 -0.51
C SER A 163 19.52 -25.34 0.85
#